data_AF-A0A7R9ZKE2-F1
#
_entry.id   AF-A0A7R9ZKE2-F1
#
_cell.length_a   1.000
_cell.length_b   1.000
_cell.length_c   1.000
_cell.angle_alpha   90.00
_cell.angle_beta   90.00
_cell.angle_gamma   90.00
#
_symmetry.space_group_name_H-M   'P 1'
#
loop_
_entity.id
_entity.type
_entity.pdbx_description
1 polymer ?
#
loop_
_entity_poly.entity_id
_entity_poly.type
_entity_poly.pdbx_seq_one_letter_code
_entity_poly.pdbx_strand_id
1 'polypeptide(L)'
;MVASKRAKTTKVAASSNDAVVDPENTASKRDKSLQEHLDRARLAVAKAKGSSDALHANWRLHLLRLSYIIIIVTLQQAQAPMTDCIKEFKLVNALKNSKMETPLSGLQAGSAILQDSVVEILSIVCTVFLGLLLNQPPAERTEFVEKWYALSTICVPLIVATYFQKKELSCIDDEELLNEAYGDTTREPALRNFPVALVFHIMVTVALWFMQFQRHQHAKNVRMVDQLAIKLKEAQQEQHTKKGK
;
A
#
# COMPACT_ATOMS: atom_id res chain seq x y z
N MET A 1 -16.20 3.77 -25.58
CA MET A 1 -16.87 4.66 -26.56
C MET A 1 -17.25 5.95 -25.85
N VAL A 2 -16.46 7.02 -26.00
CA VAL A 2 -16.76 8.34 -25.39
C VAL A 2 -17.07 9.30 -26.54
N ALA A 3 -18.33 9.75 -26.60
CA ALA A 3 -18.81 10.65 -27.64
C ALA A 3 -18.24 12.06 -27.43
N SER A 4 -17.33 12.46 -28.31
CA SER A 4 -16.77 13.81 -28.40
C SER A 4 -17.81 14.76 -29.01
N LYS A 5 -18.42 15.61 -28.17
CA LYS A 5 -19.33 16.68 -28.63
C LYS A 5 -18.50 17.90 -29.03
N ARG A 6 -18.39 18.13 -30.35
CA ARG A 6 -17.87 19.36 -30.96
C ARG A 6 -18.78 20.55 -30.61
N ALA A 7 -18.23 21.56 -29.96
CA ALA A 7 -18.89 22.83 -29.71
C ALA A 7 -18.95 23.68 -31.00
N LYS A 8 -20.12 24.26 -31.25
CA LYS A 8 -20.46 25.10 -32.42
C LYS A 8 -20.06 26.55 -32.11
N THR A 9 -19.16 27.12 -32.89
CA THR A 9 -18.68 28.50 -32.75
C THR A 9 -19.70 29.47 -33.35
N THR A 10 -20.35 30.27 -32.51
CA THR A 10 -21.26 31.35 -32.93
C THR A 10 -20.44 32.63 -33.10
N LYS A 11 -20.49 33.22 -34.30
CA LYS A 11 -19.82 34.46 -34.67
C LYS A 11 -20.69 35.64 -34.25
N VAL A 12 -20.23 36.46 -33.30
CA VAL A 12 -20.95 37.66 -32.83
C VAL A 12 -20.37 38.90 -33.52
N ALA A 13 -21.25 39.74 -34.05
CA ALA A 13 -20.95 40.98 -34.74
C ALA A 13 -20.50 42.08 -33.75
N ALA A 14 -19.49 42.84 -34.13
CA ALA A 14 -18.95 43.96 -33.36
C ALA A 14 -19.86 45.20 -33.52
N SER A 15 -20.42 45.68 -32.42
CA SER A 15 -21.08 46.98 -32.32
C SER A 15 -20.20 47.92 -31.52
N SER A 16 -19.67 48.95 -32.17
CA SER A 16 -18.78 49.96 -31.62
C SER A 16 -19.61 51.11 -31.03
N ASN A 17 -19.80 51.10 -29.71
CA ASN A 17 -20.27 52.26 -28.95
C ASN A 17 -19.13 52.72 -28.04
N ASP A 18 -18.51 53.84 -28.39
CA ASP A 18 -17.50 54.53 -27.57
C ASP A 18 -18.17 55.28 -26.42
N ALA A 19 -18.48 54.56 -25.35
CA ALA A 19 -18.85 55.16 -24.07
C ALA A 19 -17.57 55.52 -23.31
N VAL A 20 -17.45 56.77 -22.89
CA VAL A 20 -16.38 57.25 -22.00
C VAL A 20 -16.48 56.49 -20.67
N VAL A 21 -15.63 55.48 -20.50
CA VAL A 21 -15.58 54.64 -19.31
C VAL A 21 -14.75 55.36 -18.25
N ASP A 22 -15.41 55.71 -17.15
CA ASP A 22 -14.77 56.31 -15.97
C ASP A 22 -13.69 55.34 -15.40
N PRO A 23 -12.40 55.70 -15.43
CA PRO A 23 -11.31 54.79 -15.10
C PRO A 23 -11.34 54.34 -13.63
N GLU A 24 -11.94 55.12 -12.73
CA GLU A 24 -12.01 54.81 -11.31
C GLU A 24 -12.97 53.65 -10.99
N ASN A 25 -14.06 53.50 -11.76
CA ASN A 25 -15.05 52.44 -11.55
C ASN A 25 -14.55 51.06 -12.05
N THR A 26 -13.56 51.03 -12.95
CA THR A 26 -13.01 49.78 -13.49
C THR A 26 -12.02 49.09 -12.56
N ALA A 27 -11.24 49.84 -11.79
CA ALA A 27 -10.26 49.29 -10.84
C ALA A 27 -10.95 48.55 -9.68
N SER A 28 -11.96 49.17 -9.06
CA SER A 28 -12.73 48.57 -7.95
C SER A 28 -13.45 47.28 -8.36
N LYS A 29 -13.98 47.22 -9.59
CA LYS A 29 -14.60 45.99 -10.13
C LYS A 29 -13.58 44.87 -10.34
N ARG A 30 -12.37 45.21 -10.81
CA ARG A 30 -11.29 44.23 -11.01
C ARG A 30 -10.82 43.62 -9.68
N ASP A 31 -10.64 44.43 -8.64
CA ASP A 31 -10.22 43.94 -7.32
C ASP A 31 -11.23 42.98 -6.69
N LYS A 32 -12.53 43.30 -6.76
CA LYS A 32 -13.61 42.42 -6.30
C LYS A 32 -13.62 41.08 -7.06
N SER A 33 -13.44 41.13 -8.38
CA SER A 33 -13.37 39.91 -9.21
C SER A 33 -12.16 39.03 -8.86
N LEU A 34 -11.01 39.64 -8.57
CA LEU A 34 -9.78 38.92 -8.23
C LEU A 34 -9.91 38.20 -6.87
N GLN A 35 -10.49 38.88 -5.87
CA GLN A 35 -10.77 38.30 -4.56
C GLN A 35 -11.76 37.13 -4.66
N GLU A 36 -12.82 37.29 -5.46
CA GLU A 36 -13.79 36.23 -5.70
C GLU A 36 -13.15 35.00 -6.38
N HIS A 37 -12.25 35.21 -7.35
CA HIS A 37 -11.50 34.12 -7.98
C HIS A 37 -10.59 33.40 -6.99
N LEU A 38 -9.98 34.12 -6.07
CA LEU A 38 -9.13 33.55 -5.03
C LEU A 38 -9.92 32.73 -4.03
N ASP A 39 -11.08 33.24 -3.58
CA ASP A 39 -11.96 32.51 -2.66
C ASP A 39 -12.53 31.25 -3.30
N ARG A 40 -12.89 31.31 -4.59
CA ARG A 40 -13.24 30.12 -5.38
C ARG A 40 -12.08 29.13 -5.48
N ALA A 41 -10.84 29.61 -5.70
CA ALA A 41 -9.67 28.75 -5.76
C ALA A 41 -9.42 28.06 -4.41
N ARG A 42 -9.51 28.78 -3.29
CA ARG A 42 -9.41 28.22 -1.94
C ARG A 42 -10.45 27.15 -1.68
N LEU A 43 -11.71 27.44 -2.00
CA LEU A 43 -12.81 26.50 -1.82
C LEU A 43 -12.61 25.25 -2.70
N ALA A 44 -12.14 25.42 -3.93
CA ALA A 44 -11.83 24.30 -4.82
C ALA A 44 -10.69 23.42 -4.27
N VAL A 45 -9.60 24.02 -3.77
CA VAL A 45 -8.48 23.28 -3.16
C VAL A 45 -8.92 22.56 -1.88
N ALA A 46 -9.70 23.23 -1.02
CA ALA A 46 -10.24 22.63 0.21
C ALA A 46 -11.16 21.45 -0.11
N LYS A 47 -12.06 21.60 -1.09
CA LYS A 47 -12.94 20.51 -1.55
C LYS A 47 -12.15 19.35 -2.13
N ALA A 48 -11.13 19.62 -2.95
CA ALA A 48 -10.27 18.58 -3.53
C ALA A 48 -9.51 17.81 -2.44
N LYS A 49 -8.96 18.52 -1.44
CA LYS A 49 -8.32 17.90 -0.29
C LYS A 49 -9.27 16.99 0.47
N GLY A 50 -10.46 17.48 0.84
CA GLY A 50 -11.46 16.68 1.55
C GLY A 50 -11.90 15.43 0.78
N SER A 51 -12.06 15.55 -0.55
CA SER A 51 -12.35 14.40 -1.41
C SER A 51 -11.20 13.39 -1.46
N SER A 52 -9.94 13.87 -1.48
CA SER A 52 -8.76 13.00 -1.45
C SER A 52 -8.64 12.27 -0.12
N ASP A 53 -8.88 12.96 1.00
CA ASP A 53 -8.80 12.37 2.33
C ASP A 53 -9.86 11.26 2.51
N ALA A 54 -11.09 11.48 2.03
CA ALA A 54 -12.13 10.46 2.01
C ALA A 54 -11.76 9.25 1.13
N LEU A 55 -11.15 9.50 -0.03
CA LEU A 55 -10.66 8.44 -0.91
C LEU A 55 -9.54 7.63 -0.24
N HIS A 56 -8.59 8.28 0.43
CA HIS A 56 -7.51 7.62 1.16
C HIS A 56 -8.04 6.75 2.30
N ALA A 57 -9.03 7.24 3.05
CA ALA A 57 -9.69 6.48 4.10
C ALA A 57 -10.33 5.19 3.55
N ASN A 58 -11.04 5.29 2.41
CA ASN A 58 -11.63 4.13 1.75
C ASN A 58 -10.56 3.13 1.27
N TRP A 59 -9.48 3.61 0.66
CA TRP A 59 -8.36 2.76 0.24
C TRP A 59 -7.72 2.01 1.41
N ARG A 60 -7.46 2.69 2.53
CA ARG A 60 -6.94 2.05 3.75
C ARG A 60 -7.87 0.97 4.27
N LEU A 61 -9.18 1.24 4.29
CA LEU A 61 -10.19 0.25 4.70
C LEU A 61 -10.20 -0.97 3.78
N HIS A 62 -10.08 -0.77 2.46
CA HIS A 62 -10.01 -1.88 1.50
C HIS A 62 -8.72 -2.70 1.67
N LEU A 63 -7.57 -2.05 1.86
CA LEU A 63 -6.30 -2.72 2.14
C LEU A 63 -6.36 -3.51 3.45
N LEU A 64 -7.01 -2.97 4.48
CA LEU A 64 -7.21 -3.66 5.76
C LEU A 64 -8.06 -4.93 5.56
N ARG A 65 -9.17 -4.83 4.84
CA ARG A 65 -10.01 -6.00 4.51
C ARG A 65 -9.22 -7.04 3.72
N LEU A 66 -8.42 -6.60 2.75
CA LEU A 66 -7.55 -7.47 1.98
C LEU A 66 -6.51 -8.15 2.89
N SER A 67 -5.97 -7.47 3.90
CA SER A 67 -5.02 -8.06 4.84
C SER A 67 -5.57 -9.29 5.56
N TYR A 68 -6.86 -9.30 5.94
CA TYR A 68 -7.49 -10.46 6.55
C TYR A 68 -7.60 -11.63 5.59
N ILE A 69 -7.92 -11.36 4.32
CA ILE A 69 -7.94 -12.38 3.27
C ILE A 69 -6.54 -12.96 3.07
N ILE A 70 -5.51 -12.11 3.00
CA ILE A 70 -4.13 -12.56 2.86
C ILE A 70 -3.68 -13.41 4.05
N ILE A 71 -4.07 -13.07 5.28
CA ILE A 71 -3.78 -13.90 6.47
C ILE A 71 -4.41 -15.29 6.33
N ILE A 72 -5.65 -15.39 5.84
CA ILE A 72 -6.31 -16.69 5.62
C ILE A 72 -5.58 -17.48 4.53
N VAL A 73 -5.20 -16.83 3.43
CA VAL A 73 -4.45 -17.46 2.34
C VAL A 73 -3.07 -17.94 2.80
N THR A 74 -2.34 -17.17 3.60
CA THR A 74 -1.03 -17.58 4.12
C THR A 74 -1.16 -18.73 5.13
N LEU A 75 -2.20 -18.72 5.97
CA LEU A 75 -2.52 -19.86 6.84
C LEU A 75 -2.83 -21.12 6.02
N GLN A 76 -3.57 -21.00 4.93
CA GLN A 76 -3.84 -22.13 4.02
C GLN A 76 -2.55 -22.61 3.35
N GLN A 77 -1.66 -21.70 2.93
CA GLN A 77 -0.34 -22.06 2.39
C GLN A 77 0.53 -22.78 3.43
N ALA A 78 0.37 -22.48 4.73
CA ALA A 78 1.08 -23.17 5.82
C ALA A 78 0.57 -24.59 6.10
N GLN A 79 -0.67 -24.92 5.74
CA GLN A 79 -1.23 -26.24 5.99
C GLN A 79 -0.60 -27.33 5.13
N ALA A 80 -0.26 -27.02 3.88
CA ALA A 80 0.36 -27.97 2.95
C ALA A 80 1.70 -28.53 3.47
N PRO A 81 2.73 -27.71 3.76
CA PRO A 81 4.03 -28.20 4.23
C PRO A 81 3.91 -28.96 5.55
N MET A 82 3.10 -28.48 6.49
CA MET A 82 2.86 -29.18 7.76
C MET A 82 2.27 -30.57 7.55
N THR A 83 1.28 -30.68 6.66
CA THR A 83 0.60 -31.95 6.40
C THR A 83 1.53 -32.95 5.73
N ASP A 84 2.32 -32.51 4.76
CA ASP A 84 3.25 -33.38 4.04
C ASP A 84 4.41 -33.83 4.94
N CYS A 85 4.93 -32.92 5.76
CA CYS A 85 5.89 -33.24 6.81
C CYS A 85 5.38 -34.31 7.79
N ILE A 86 4.12 -34.19 8.26
CA ILE A 86 3.53 -35.18 9.16
C ILE A 86 3.40 -36.56 8.47
N LYS A 87 3.09 -36.59 7.18
CA LYS A 87 3.03 -37.85 6.41
C LYS A 87 4.44 -38.48 6.29
N GLU A 88 5.45 -37.68 5.96
CA GLU A 88 6.85 -38.13 5.88
C GLU A 88 7.33 -38.71 7.20
N PHE A 89 7.12 -38.01 8.32
CA PHE A 89 7.49 -38.50 9.64
C PHE A 89 6.81 -39.82 10.00
N LYS A 90 5.53 -39.99 9.65
CA LYS A 90 4.80 -41.24 9.89
C LYS A 90 5.38 -42.39 9.06
N LEU A 91 5.69 -42.13 7.80
CA LEU A 91 6.24 -43.11 6.87
C LEU A 91 7.65 -43.54 7.29
N VAL A 92 8.53 -42.57 7.63
CA VAL A 92 9.87 -42.85 8.14
C VAL A 92 9.85 -43.58 9.48
N ASN A 93 8.96 -43.20 10.40
CA ASN A 93 8.81 -43.91 11.67
C ASN A 93 8.30 -45.35 11.48
N ALA A 94 7.42 -45.58 10.50
CA ALA A 94 6.97 -46.94 10.16
C ALA A 94 8.13 -47.80 9.63
N LEU A 95 9.00 -47.22 8.78
CA LEU A 95 10.20 -47.88 8.28
C LEU A 95 11.21 -48.18 9.41
N LYS A 96 11.50 -47.22 10.29
CA LYS A 96 12.41 -47.45 11.43
C LYS A 96 11.90 -48.55 12.36
N ASN A 97 10.59 -48.56 12.62
CA ASN A 97 9.97 -49.60 13.42
C ASN A 97 10.10 -50.99 12.78
N SER A 98 9.97 -51.12 11.45
CA SER A 98 10.15 -52.42 10.77
C SER A 98 11.60 -52.91 10.82
N LYS A 99 12.56 -51.99 10.89
CA LYS A 99 14.00 -52.27 11.06
C LYS A 99 14.47 -52.44 12.51
N MET A 100 13.56 -52.34 13.49
CA MET A 100 13.90 -52.31 14.92
C MET A 100 14.84 -51.16 15.33
N GLU A 101 14.83 -50.06 14.57
CA GLU A 101 15.53 -48.83 14.92
C GLU A 101 14.69 -47.94 15.85
N THR A 102 15.35 -47.02 16.56
CA THR A 102 14.65 -46.08 17.43
C THR A 102 13.82 -45.09 16.61
N PRO A 103 12.49 -44.98 16.86
CA PRO A 103 11.66 -44.03 16.13
C PRO A 103 12.07 -42.59 16.44
N LEU A 104 11.80 -41.68 15.50
CA LEU A 104 12.06 -40.26 15.70
C LEU A 104 11.18 -39.73 16.83
N SER A 105 11.80 -38.93 17.72
CA SER A 105 11.09 -38.32 18.84
C SER A 105 10.09 -37.28 18.35
N GLY A 106 8.94 -37.16 19.04
CA GLY A 106 7.94 -36.14 18.73
C GLY A 106 8.48 -34.70 18.81
N LEU A 107 9.48 -34.44 19.65
CA LEU A 107 10.15 -33.14 19.72
C LEU A 107 10.98 -32.83 18.46
N GLN A 108 11.67 -33.85 17.91
CA GLN A 108 12.43 -33.72 16.66
C GLN A 108 11.48 -33.45 15.48
N ALA A 109 10.34 -34.14 15.46
CA ALA A 109 9.29 -33.88 14.47
C ALA A 109 8.75 -32.45 14.58
N GLY A 110 8.46 -31.99 15.81
CA GLY A 110 8.00 -30.62 16.05
C GLY A 110 9.00 -29.57 15.57
N SER A 111 10.30 -29.74 15.86
CA SER A 111 11.33 -28.81 15.40
C SER A 111 11.50 -28.80 13.89
N ALA A 112 11.44 -29.97 13.24
CA ALA A 112 11.55 -30.08 11.78
C ALA A 112 10.36 -29.40 11.09
N ILE A 113 9.13 -29.64 11.56
CA ILE A 113 7.92 -28.97 11.07
C ILE A 113 8.06 -27.45 11.18
N LEU A 114 8.51 -26.95 12.34
CA LEU A 114 8.68 -25.52 12.56
C LEU A 114 9.76 -24.92 11.65
N GLN A 115 10.88 -25.63 11.47
CA GLN A 115 11.99 -25.19 10.61
C GLN A 115 11.58 -25.14 9.14
N ASP A 116 10.78 -26.09 8.66
CA ASP A 116 10.25 -26.08 7.30
C ASP A 116 9.16 -25.00 7.11
N SER A 117 8.39 -24.70 8.16
CA SER A 117 7.31 -23.70 8.13
C SER A 117 7.77 -22.26 8.41
N VAL A 118 9.08 -21.99 8.52
CA VAL A 118 9.60 -20.66 8.89
C VAL A 118 9.13 -19.57 7.91
N VAL A 119 9.12 -19.84 6.61
CA VAL A 119 8.71 -18.88 5.56
C VAL A 119 7.25 -18.47 5.76
N GLU A 120 6.37 -19.43 6.04
CA GLU A 120 4.93 -19.20 6.21
C GLU A 120 4.65 -18.48 7.53
N ILE A 121 5.35 -18.87 8.61
CA ILE A 121 5.25 -18.18 9.90
C ILE A 121 5.68 -16.72 9.76
N LEU A 122 6.84 -16.46 9.13
CA LEU A 122 7.31 -15.10 8.86
C LEU A 122 6.34 -14.32 7.98
N SER A 123 5.73 -14.99 6.99
CA SER A 123 4.73 -14.40 6.11
C SER A 123 3.47 -13.98 6.88
N ILE A 124 2.97 -14.83 7.78
CA ILE A 124 1.84 -14.52 8.67
C ILE A 124 2.20 -13.32 9.54
N VAL A 125 3.34 -13.35 10.23
CA VAL A 125 3.81 -12.26 11.10
C VAL A 125 3.92 -10.94 10.32
N CYS A 126 4.51 -10.97 9.12
CA CYS A 126 4.60 -9.82 8.23
C CYS A 126 3.22 -9.25 7.89
N THR A 127 2.27 -10.10 7.53
CA THR A 127 0.89 -9.68 7.18
C THR A 127 0.12 -9.13 8.38
N VAL A 128 0.34 -9.67 9.58
CA VAL A 128 -0.24 -9.15 10.83
C VAL A 128 0.30 -7.75 11.13
N PHE A 129 1.61 -7.53 11.00
CA PHE A 129 2.18 -6.19 11.18
C PHE A 129 1.62 -5.18 10.16
N LEU A 130 1.45 -5.57 8.90
CA LEU A 130 0.78 -4.72 7.89
C LEU A 130 -0.70 -4.47 8.25
N GLY A 131 -1.42 -5.47 8.76
CA GLY A 131 -2.79 -5.30 9.23
C GLY A 131 -2.89 -4.31 10.39
N LEU A 132 -1.96 -4.40 11.36
CA LEU A 132 -1.87 -3.46 12.48
C LEU A 132 -1.58 -2.03 12.02
N LEU A 133 -0.66 -1.86 11.06
CA LEU A 133 -0.37 -0.58 10.42
C LEU A 133 -1.61 0.04 9.75
N LEU A 134 -2.38 -0.79 9.03
CA LEU A 134 -3.57 -0.35 8.31
C LEU A 134 -4.75 -0.03 9.24
N ASN A 135 -4.83 -0.71 10.39
CA ASN A 135 -5.87 -0.48 11.40
C ASN A 135 -5.65 0.79 12.23
N GLN A 136 -4.43 1.34 12.22
CA GLN A 136 -4.18 2.61 12.90
C GLN A 136 -4.86 3.77 12.16
N PRO A 137 -5.38 4.76 12.91
CA PRO A 137 -5.91 5.97 12.30
C PRO A 137 -4.79 6.65 11.48
N PRO A 138 -5.12 7.27 10.36
CA PRO A 138 -4.15 8.01 9.58
C PRO A 138 -3.55 9.11 10.46
N ALA A 139 -2.32 8.93 10.91
CA ALA A 139 -1.61 9.94 11.67
C ALA A 139 -1.22 11.09 10.75
N GLU A 140 -1.13 12.31 11.29
CA GLU A 140 -0.54 13.45 10.55
C GLU A 140 0.95 13.21 10.21
N ARG A 141 1.60 12.23 10.86
CA ARG A 141 3.00 11.85 10.61
C ARG A 141 3.13 10.84 9.47
N THR A 142 4.34 10.74 8.94
CA THR A 142 4.74 9.85 7.85
C THR A 142 4.50 8.38 8.20
N GLU A 143 3.57 7.73 7.51
CA GLU A 143 3.13 6.35 7.72
C GLU A 143 4.29 5.33 7.60
N PHE A 144 5.39 5.67 6.90
CA PHE A 144 6.59 4.85 6.77
C PHE A 144 7.50 4.78 8.02
N VAL A 145 7.32 5.70 8.97
CA VAL A 145 8.10 5.73 10.23
C VAL A 145 7.41 4.92 11.33
N GLU A 146 6.20 4.43 11.05
CA GLU A 146 5.42 3.67 12.00
C GLU A 146 6.12 2.33 12.32
N LYS A 147 6.14 1.97 13.61
CA LYS A 147 6.85 0.79 14.11
C LYS A 147 6.43 -0.49 13.38
N TRP A 148 5.14 -0.61 13.06
CA TRP A 148 4.58 -1.79 12.39
C TRP A 148 5.07 -1.94 10.95
N TYR A 149 5.24 -0.83 10.22
CA TYR A 149 5.79 -0.86 8.86
C TYR A 149 7.27 -1.24 8.87
N ALA A 150 8.04 -0.71 9.83
CA ALA A 150 9.44 -1.08 9.99
C ALA A 150 9.59 -2.58 10.30
N LEU A 151 8.78 -3.11 11.22
CA LEU A 151 8.77 -4.53 11.57
C LEU A 151 8.38 -5.41 10.37
N SER A 152 7.35 -5.05 9.61
CA SER A 152 6.98 -5.80 8.40
C SER A 152 8.09 -5.78 7.35
N THR A 153 8.77 -4.64 7.19
CA THR A 153 9.88 -4.48 6.24
C THR A 153 11.08 -5.34 6.61
N ILE A 154 11.36 -5.54 7.91
CA ILE A 154 12.41 -6.47 8.38
C ILE A 154 12.08 -7.93 8.03
N CYS A 155 10.79 -8.31 8.04
CA CYS A 155 10.38 -9.64 7.65
C CYS A 155 10.66 -9.94 6.17
N VAL A 156 10.58 -8.95 5.28
CA VAL A 156 10.74 -9.13 3.82
C VAL A 156 12.06 -9.82 3.43
N PRO A 157 13.26 -9.31 3.79
CA PRO A 157 14.51 -9.96 3.43
C PRO A 157 14.66 -11.35 4.07
N LEU A 158 14.10 -11.56 5.28
CA LEU A 158 14.11 -12.87 5.94
C LEU A 158 13.26 -13.90 5.18
N ILE A 159 12.04 -13.52 4.76
CA ILE A 159 11.15 -14.35 3.93
C ILE A 159 11.82 -14.68 2.60
N VAL A 160 12.39 -13.68 1.92
CA VAL A 160 13.08 -13.87 0.63
C VAL A 160 14.28 -14.81 0.78
N ALA A 161 15.14 -14.58 1.78
CA ALA A 161 16.31 -15.41 2.02
C ALA A 161 15.93 -16.87 2.33
N THR A 162 14.99 -17.08 3.24
CA THR A 162 14.53 -18.43 3.63
C THR A 162 13.81 -19.15 2.49
N TYR A 163 12.99 -18.44 1.71
CA TYR A 163 12.32 -19.00 0.53
C TYR A 163 13.32 -19.49 -0.54
N PHE A 164 14.36 -18.70 -0.82
CA PHE A 164 15.36 -19.10 -1.83
C PHE A 164 16.35 -20.16 -1.33
N GLN A 165 16.54 -20.30 -0.02
CA GLN A 165 17.33 -21.37 0.58
C GLN A 165 16.62 -22.72 0.55
N LYS A 166 15.28 -22.75 0.71
CA LYS A 166 14.47 -23.98 0.73
C LYS A 166 13.29 -23.90 -0.24
N LYS A 167 13.56 -24.13 -1.52
CA LYS A 167 12.54 -24.11 -2.58
C LYS A 167 11.63 -25.34 -2.57
N GLU A 168 12.16 -26.47 -2.11
CA GLU A 168 11.46 -27.74 -2.04
C GLU A 168 10.95 -27.97 -0.63
N LEU A 169 9.77 -28.57 -0.53
CA LEU A 169 9.17 -28.99 0.73
C LEU A 169 9.70 -30.38 1.09
N SER A 170 10.64 -30.46 2.02
CA SER A 170 11.06 -31.72 2.63
C SER A 170 11.44 -31.47 4.07
N CYS A 171 10.83 -32.22 4.97
CA CYS A 171 11.07 -32.06 6.41
C CYS A 171 12.27 -32.87 6.89
N ILE A 172 12.63 -33.89 6.14
CA ILE A 172 13.73 -34.79 6.43
C ILE A 172 14.80 -34.52 5.38
N ASP A 173 15.98 -34.10 5.83
CA ASP A 173 17.14 -33.81 4.96
C ASP A 173 17.86 -35.11 4.52
N ASP A 174 17.45 -36.27 5.05
CA ASP A 174 17.99 -37.59 4.74
C ASP A 174 17.31 -38.19 3.50
N GLU A 175 17.91 -37.92 2.33
CA GLU A 175 17.42 -38.36 1.02
C GLU A 175 17.43 -39.89 0.88
N GLU A 176 18.41 -40.57 1.46
CA GLU A 176 18.52 -42.03 1.40
C GLU A 176 17.36 -42.68 2.17
N LEU A 177 17.11 -42.21 3.39
CA LEU A 177 16.01 -42.70 4.21
C LEU A 177 14.64 -42.43 3.58
N LEU A 178 14.48 -41.27 2.93
CA LEU A 178 13.26 -40.96 2.18
C LEU A 178 13.10 -41.87 0.96
N ASN A 179 14.14 -42.03 0.14
CA ASN A 179 14.09 -42.90 -1.03
C ASN A 179 13.76 -44.34 -0.65
N GLU A 180 14.33 -44.84 0.45
CA GLU A 180 14.01 -46.16 0.97
C GLU A 180 12.54 -46.25 1.45
N ALA A 181 12.04 -45.21 2.12
CA ALA A 181 10.69 -45.23 2.66
C ALA A 181 9.60 -45.08 1.57
N TYR A 182 9.93 -44.44 0.43
CA TYR A 182 9.05 -44.34 -0.74
C TYR A 182 9.20 -45.52 -1.74
N GLY A 183 10.29 -46.29 -1.63
CA GLY A 183 10.61 -47.41 -2.54
C GLY A 183 10.84 -46.94 -3.98
N ASP A 184 10.43 -47.75 -4.97
CA ASP A 184 10.54 -47.41 -6.40
C ASP A 184 9.60 -46.27 -6.84
N THR A 185 8.78 -45.72 -5.95
CA THR A 185 7.88 -44.61 -6.29
C THR A 185 8.68 -43.30 -6.30
N THR A 186 8.98 -42.78 -7.49
CA THR A 186 9.60 -41.45 -7.62
C THR A 186 8.73 -40.40 -6.94
N ARG A 187 9.23 -39.85 -5.83
CA ARG A 187 8.66 -38.70 -5.16
C ARG A 187 8.95 -37.46 -6.01
N GLU A 188 7.93 -36.84 -6.57
CA GLU A 188 8.07 -35.49 -7.12
C GLU A 188 8.12 -34.49 -5.96
N PRO A 189 9.23 -33.75 -5.77
CA PRO A 189 9.32 -32.78 -4.69
C PRO A 189 8.26 -31.69 -4.89
N ALA A 190 7.42 -31.49 -3.88
CA ALA A 190 6.43 -30.42 -3.92
C ALA A 190 7.15 -29.07 -3.89
N LEU A 191 6.91 -28.25 -4.92
CA LEU A 191 7.45 -26.90 -4.99
C LEU A 191 6.72 -25.98 -4.01
N ARG A 192 7.47 -25.19 -3.24
CA ARG A 192 6.91 -24.20 -2.33
C ARG A 192 6.23 -23.08 -3.14
N ASN A 193 5.00 -22.74 -2.77
CA ASN A 193 4.29 -21.62 -3.38
C ASN A 193 4.98 -20.29 -3.04
N PHE A 194 4.94 -19.34 -3.98
CA PHE A 194 5.51 -18.02 -3.72
C PHE A 194 4.76 -17.30 -2.57
N PRO A 195 5.47 -16.66 -1.62
CA PRO A 195 4.82 -16.06 -0.45
C PRO A 195 3.94 -14.87 -0.83
N VAL A 196 2.61 -15.02 -0.70
CA VAL A 196 1.64 -13.98 -1.06
C VAL A 196 1.80 -12.73 -0.17
N ALA A 197 2.33 -12.90 1.05
CA ALA A 197 2.68 -11.81 1.95
C ALA A 197 3.62 -10.78 1.31
N LEU A 198 4.58 -11.19 0.47
CA LEU A 198 5.50 -10.28 -0.22
C LEU A 198 4.78 -9.41 -1.25
N VAL A 199 3.90 -10.03 -2.05
CA VAL A 199 3.08 -9.30 -3.03
C VAL A 199 2.22 -8.27 -2.31
N PHE A 200 1.57 -8.68 -1.22
CA PHE A 200 0.75 -7.79 -0.42
C PHE A 200 1.56 -6.65 0.21
N HIS A 201 2.77 -6.92 0.71
CA HIS A 201 3.66 -5.89 1.26
C HIS A 201 4.00 -4.80 0.22
N ILE A 202 4.29 -5.22 -1.02
CA ILE A 202 4.57 -4.30 -2.13
C ILE A 202 3.32 -3.46 -2.44
N MET A 203 2.15 -4.09 -2.54
CA MET A 203 0.88 -3.39 -2.79
C MET A 203 0.60 -2.32 -1.72
N VAL A 204 0.74 -2.68 -0.45
CA VAL A 204 0.56 -1.74 0.67
C VAL A 204 1.59 -0.62 0.58
N THR A 205 2.86 -0.93 0.36
CA THR A 205 3.94 0.08 0.25
C THR A 205 3.66 1.10 -0.86
N VAL A 206 3.30 0.64 -2.06
CA VAL A 206 2.99 1.53 -3.19
C VAL A 206 1.76 2.38 -2.91
N ALA A 207 0.71 1.80 -2.31
CA ALA A 207 -0.51 2.53 -1.97
C ALA A 207 -0.25 3.63 -0.92
N LEU A 208 0.49 3.32 0.15
CA LEU A 208 0.88 4.30 1.18
C LEU A 208 1.76 5.40 0.58
N TRP A 209 2.71 5.04 -0.29
CA TRP A 209 3.56 6.00 -0.99
C TRP A 209 2.74 6.98 -1.83
N PHE A 210 1.79 6.45 -2.60
CA PHE A 210 0.92 7.27 -3.45
C PHE A 210 0.02 8.19 -2.62
N MET A 211 -0.57 7.70 -1.53
CA MET A 211 -1.37 8.51 -0.61
C MET A 211 -0.55 9.66 -0.01
N GLN A 212 0.68 9.37 0.45
CA GLN A 212 1.58 10.39 0.97
C GLN A 212 1.99 11.42 -0.09
N PHE A 213 2.28 10.96 -1.31
CA PHE A 213 2.61 11.83 -2.43
C PHE A 213 1.45 12.81 -2.72
N GLN A 214 0.20 12.31 -2.77
CA GLN A 214 -0.97 13.15 -2.99
C GLN A 214 -1.19 14.16 -1.86
N ARG A 215 -1.05 13.74 -0.59
CA ARG A 215 -1.16 14.67 0.56
C ARG A 215 -0.13 15.79 0.46
N HIS A 216 1.11 15.48 0.07
CA HIS A 216 2.16 16.48 -0.14
C HIS A 216 1.81 17.47 -1.27
N GLN A 217 1.27 16.98 -2.39
CA GLN A 217 0.83 17.85 -3.48
C GLN A 217 -0.33 18.76 -3.06
N HIS A 218 -1.32 18.24 -2.34
CA HIS A 218 -2.41 19.05 -1.81
C HIS A 218 -1.90 20.11 -0.82
N ALA A 219 -0.97 19.76 0.07
CA ALA A 219 -0.36 20.72 0.99
C ALA A 219 0.39 21.84 0.25
N LYS A 220 1.12 21.52 -0.82
CA LYS A 220 1.76 22.53 -1.68
C LYS A 220 0.74 23.44 -2.36
N ASN A 221 -0.33 22.88 -2.92
CA ASN A 221 -1.37 23.64 -3.59
C ASN A 221 -2.07 24.62 -2.65
N VAL A 222 -2.38 24.19 -1.42
CA VAL A 222 -2.93 25.08 -0.37
C VAL A 222 -1.96 26.23 -0.09
N ARG A 223 -0.68 25.93 0.16
CA ARG A 223 0.34 26.97 0.42
C ARG A 223 0.49 27.95 -0.73
N MET A 224 0.45 27.49 -1.98
CA MET A 224 0.53 28.38 -3.15
C MET A 224 -0.66 29.34 -3.22
N VAL A 225 -1.88 28.85 -2.98
CA VAL A 225 -3.08 29.70 -2.97
C VAL A 225 -3.02 30.72 -1.82
N ASP A 226 -2.54 30.32 -0.65
CA ASP A 226 -2.38 31.24 0.47
C ASP A 226 -1.30 32.30 0.24
N GLN A 227 -0.17 31.93 -0.37
CA GLN A 227 0.86 32.88 -0.77
C GLN A 227 0.35 33.88 -1.81
N LEU A 228 -0.45 33.43 -2.79
CA LEU A 228 -1.11 34.32 -3.75
C LEU A 228 -2.05 35.29 -3.05
N ALA A 229 -2.77 34.84 -2.03
CA ALA A 229 -3.68 35.69 -1.25
C ALA A 229 -2.94 36.77 -0.47
N ILE A 230 -1.79 36.44 0.11
CA ILE A 230 -0.95 37.39 0.83
C ILE A 230 -0.40 38.45 -0.14
N LYS A 231 0.21 38.02 -1.25
CA LYS A 231 0.78 38.93 -2.26
C LYS A 231 -0.27 39.88 -2.85
N LEU A 232 -1.49 39.39 -3.05
CA LEU A 232 -2.60 40.16 -3.58
C LEU A 232 -3.06 41.25 -2.59
N LYS A 233 -3.11 40.92 -1.29
CA LYS A 233 -3.40 41.90 -0.24
C LYS A 233 -2.31 42.96 -0.12
N GLU A 234 -1.04 42.56 -0.16
CA GLU A 234 0.10 43.48 -0.14
C GLU A 234 0.06 44.46 -1.32
N ALA A 235 -0.17 43.95 -2.53
CA ALA A 235 -0.28 44.77 -3.74
C ALA A 235 -1.45 45.77 -3.68
N GLN A 236 -2.60 45.39 -3.10
CA GLN A 236 -3.73 46.28 -2.89
C GLN A 236 -3.40 47.39 -1.89
N GLN A 237 -2.73 47.06 -0.77
CA GLN A 237 -2.29 48.06 0.22
C GLN A 237 -1.34 49.08 -0.39
N GLU A 238 -0.35 48.64 -1.17
CA GLU A 238 0.59 49.54 -1.85
C GLU A 238 -0.11 50.51 -2.83
N GLN A 239 -1.14 50.04 -3.55
CA GLN A 239 -1.91 50.90 -4.45
C GLN A 239 -2.71 51.95 -3.69
N HIS A 240 -3.30 51.60 -2.55
CA HIS A 240 -4.00 52.56 -1.69
C HIS A 240 -3.06 53.61 -1.11
N THR A 241 -1.86 53.23 -0.67
CA THR A 241 -0.86 54.18 -0.15
C THR A 241 -0.36 55.14 -1.23
N LYS A 242 -0.22 54.68 -2.49
CA LYS A 242 0.19 55.54 -3.61
C LYS A 242 -0.88 56.53 -4.04
N LYS A 243 -2.16 56.20 -3.93
CA LYS A 243 -3.28 57.11 -4.29
C LYS A 243 -3.54 58.20 -3.24
N GLY A 244 -3.12 58.00 -2.00
CA GLY A 244 -3.32 58.97 -0.91
C GLY A 244 -2.23 60.04 -0.78
N LYS A 245 -1.22 60.03 -1.66
CA LYS A 245 -0.18 61.05 -1.76
C LYS A 245 -0.40 61.88 -3.02
#